data_AF-A0ABD1S3Q7-F1
#
_entry.id   AF-A0ABD1S3Q7-F1
#
_cell.length_a   1.000
_cell.length_b   1.000
_cell.length_c   1.000
_cell.angle_alpha   90.00
_cell.angle_beta   90.00
_cell.angle_gamma   90.00
#
_symmetry.space_group_name_H-M   'P 1'
#
loop_
_entity.id
_entity.type
_entity.pdbx_description
1 polymer ?
#
loop_
_entity_poly.entity_id
_entity_poly.type
_entity_poly.pdbx_seq_one_letter_code
_entity_poly.pdbx_strand_id
1 'polypeptide(L)'
;MVEEFSTTQSQNKISNCYSITISKMDSKTNCCKREAAYCCNSGYLARKDSRAQLLDLRLRVQRSAANVDDSMRLINRLVAALSELLSMRSVSGILHTCATLDMATEHSQKCCEELVAVGAVGTLLKLIRSVSRSIPDQQVLKHALSTLRNLARYPHLTELIIENRGSVETILWEFLRNKEEAYFIASDLLKKICQNQKGVEAVHNLPALLRRLHNLVVELGKKAGNDKSYTRNLVTKEQAERRLRVAAELLELITNSGGQRN
;
A
#
# COMPACT_ATOMS: atom_id res chain seq x y z
N MET A 1 82.57 14.38 -62.19
CA MET A 1 82.15 13.00 -61.85
C MET A 1 82.31 12.92 -60.35
N VAL A 2 81.28 12.95 -59.52
CA VAL A 2 80.06 12.15 -59.42
C VAL A 2 79.12 13.02 -58.56
N GLU A 3 77.85 13.25 -58.88
CA GLU A 3 76.73 12.72 -58.07
C GLU A 3 75.44 13.45 -58.50
N GLU A 4 74.88 13.14 -59.67
CA GLU A 4 73.48 13.55 -59.99
C GLU A 4 72.62 12.41 -60.54
N PHE A 5 73.14 11.19 -60.57
CA PHE A 5 72.41 10.00 -61.03
C PHE A 5 71.68 9.22 -59.92
N SER A 6 71.78 9.66 -58.66
CA SER A 6 71.27 8.91 -57.49
C SER A 6 69.91 9.38 -56.96
N THR A 7 69.44 10.56 -57.38
CA THR A 7 68.30 11.25 -56.75
C THR A 7 66.95 10.84 -57.38
N THR A 8 66.91 10.63 -58.70
CA THR A 8 65.67 10.28 -59.44
C THR A 8 65.24 8.82 -59.26
N GLN A 9 66.17 7.86 -59.11
CA GLN A 9 65.82 6.46 -58.81
C GLN A 9 65.31 6.25 -57.38
N SER A 10 65.86 6.98 -56.40
CA SER A 10 65.40 6.93 -55.01
C SER A 10 64.04 7.61 -54.85
N GLN A 11 63.78 8.75 -55.50
CA GLN A 11 62.48 9.41 -55.46
C GLN A 11 61.37 8.57 -56.13
N ASN A 12 61.65 7.89 -57.25
CA ASN A 12 60.67 6.99 -57.88
C ASN A 12 60.37 5.74 -57.03
N LYS A 13 61.36 5.17 -56.33
CA LYS A 13 61.12 4.05 -55.40
C LYS A 13 60.30 4.45 -54.19
N ILE A 14 60.55 5.63 -53.63
CA ILE A 14 59.79 6.18 -52.49
C ILE A 14 58.34 6.47 -52.94
N SER A 15 58.15 7.15 -54.07
CA SER A 15 56.82 7.43 -54.64
C SER A 15 56.02 6.14 -54.88
N ASN A 16 56.65 5.12 -55.49
CA ASN A 16 55.99 3.83 -55.74
C ASN A 16 55.65 3.07 -54.44
N CYS A 17 56.52 3.11 -53.43
CA CYS A 17 56.22 2.56 -52.10
C CYS A 17 55.06 3.28 -51.40
N TYR A 18 54.99 4.62 -51.50
CA TYR A 18 53.86 5.39 -50.96
C TYR A 18 52.55 5.05 -51.68
N SER A 19 52.54 4.98 -53.02
CA SER A 19 51.36 4.60 -53.81
C SER A 19 50.87 3.18 -53.51
N ILE A 20 51.78 2.21 -53.34
CA ILE A 20 51.44 0.84 -52.96
C ILE A 20 50.87 0.77 -51.54
N THR A 21 51.40 1.57 -50.61
CA THR A 21 50.94 1.61 -49.21
C THR A 21 49.57 2.27 -49.09
N ILE A 22 49.34 3.38 -49.79
CA ILE A 22 48.01 4.02 -49.87
C ILE A 22 47.00 3.07 -50.51
N SER A 23 47.33 2.42 -51.64
CA SER A 23 46.43 1.45 -52.27
C SER A 23 46.09 0.25 -51.37
N LYS A 24 47.05 -0.20 -50.54
CA LYS A 24 46.82 -1.27 -49.54
C LYS A 24 46.02 -0.79 -48.32
N MET A 25 46.13 0.48 -47.92
CA MET A 25 45.30 1.08 -46.88
C MET A 25 43.87 1.32 -47.38
N ASP A 26 43.70 1.74 -48.63
CA ASP A 26 42.40 1.92 -49.28
C ASP A 26 41.69 0.56 -49.48
N SER A 27 42.42 -0.50 -49.84
CA SER A 27 41.83 -1.84 -49.97
C SER A 27 41.39 -2.42 -48.62
N LYS A 28 42.18 -2.25 -47.55
CA LYS A 28 41.79 -2.64 -46.17
C LYS A 28 40.61 -1.83 -45.66
N THR A 29 40.60 -0.51 -45.87
CA THR A 29 39.50 0.37 -45.46
C THR A 29 38.21 0.04 -46.21
N ASN A 30 38.29 -0.28 -47.51
CA ASN A 30 37.15 -0.74 -48.29
C ASN A 30 36.68 -2.15 -47.89
N CYS A 31 37.58 -3.05 -47.44
CA CYS A 31 37.23 -4.35 -46.89
C CYS A 31 36.44 -4.21 -45.58
N CYS A 32 36.94 -3.41 -44.62
CA CYS A 32 36.25 -3.15 -43.35
C CYS A 32 34.90 -2.43 -43.57
N LYS A 33 34.81 -1.51 -44.54
CA LYS A 33 33.54 -0.86 -44.92
C LYS A 33 32.55 -1.85 -45.54
N ARG A 34 33.00 -2.78 -46.38
CA ARG A 34 32.17 -3.83 -46.98
C ARG A 34 31.70 -4.86 -45.94
N GLU A 35 32.56 -5.27 -45.01
CA GLU A 35 32.19 -6.17 -43.91
C GLU A 35 31.23 -5.50 -42.93
N ALA A 36 31.47 -4.24 -42.56
CA ALA A 36 30.54 -3.47 -41.74
C ALA A 36 29.18 -3.28 -42.44
N ALA A 37 29.19 -3.00 -43.76
CA ALA A 37 27.97 -2.93 -44.56
C ALA A 37 27.25 -4.27 -44.66
N TYR A 38 27.98 -5.38 -44.80
CA TYR A 38 27.42 -6.74 -44.84
C TYR A 38 26.83 -7.13 -43.47
N CYS A 39 27.50 -6.84 -42.37
CA CYS A 39 26.97 -7.03 -41.01
C CYS A 39 25.75 -6.15 -40.74
N CYS A 40 25.78 -4.87 -41.13
CA CYS A 40 24.63 -3.98 -41.01
C CYS A 40 23.45 -4.44 -41.87
N ASN A 41 23.69 -4.89 -43.10
CA ASN A 41 22.65 -5.38 -44.00
C ASN A 41 22.09 -6.72 -43.53
N SER A 42 22.93 -7.64 -43.06
CA SER A 42 22.50 -8.91 -42.46
C SER A 42 21.69 -8.67 -41.20
N GLY A 43 22.11 -7.74 -40.33
CA GLY A 43 21.35 -7.32 -39.16
C GLY A 43 20.07 -6.55 -39.50
N TYR A 44 20.02 -5.82 -40.63
CA TYR A 44 18.81 -5.17 -41.13
C TYR A 44 17.81 -6.19 -41.67
N LEU A 45 18.25 -7.15 -42.47
CA LEU A 45 17.42 -8.24 -43.00
C LEU A 45 16.88 -9.11 -41.86
N ALA A 46 17.72 -9.53 -40.91
CA ALA A 46 17.26 -10.26 -39.73
C ALA A 46 16.21 -9.49 -38.90
N ARG A 47 16.37 -8.18 -38.74
CA ARG A 47 15.38 -7.31 -38.07
C ARG A 47 14.12 -7.09 -38.90
N LYS A 48 14.23 -7.06 -40.22
CA LYS A 48 13.11 -6.92 -41.16
C LYS A 48 12.27 -8.19 -41.18
N ASP A 49 12.91 -9.36 -41.21
CA ASP A 49 12.26 -10.67 -41.25
C ASP A 49 11.60 -11.02 -39.91
N SER A 50 12.24 -10.67 -38.79
CA SER A 50 11.67 -10.84 -37.44
C SER A 50 10.66 -9.75 -37.06
N ARG A 51 10.49 -8.68 -37.87
CA ARG A 51 9.62 -7.55 -37.55
C ARG A 51 8.16 -7.98 -37.34
N ALA A 52 7.66 -8.86 -38.19
CA ALA A 52 6.30 -9.37 -38.10
C ALA A 52 6.10 -10.22 -36.84
N GLN A 53 7.06 -11.08 -36.50
CA GLN A 53 7.03 -11.91 -35.30
C GLN A 53 7.13 -11.07 -34.02
N LEU A 54 7.97 -10.04 -34.00
CA LEU A 54 8.08 -9.11 -32.88
C LEU A 54 6.81 -8.25 -32.71
N LEU A 55 6.17 -7.86 -33.82
CA LEU A 55 4.88 -7.18 -33.79
C LEU A 55 3.78 -8.09 -33.27
N ASP A 56 3.72 -9.35 -33.72
CA ASP A 56 2.80 -10.36 -33.19
C ASP A 56 3.03 -10.58 -31.69
N LEU A 57 4.28 -10.76 -31.26
CA LEU A 57 4.63 -10.92 -29.85
C LEU A 57 4.22 -9.69 -29.03
N ARG A 58 4.49 -8.48 -29.52
CA ARG A 58 4.05 -7.24 -28.86
C ARG A 58 2.54 -7.14 -28.79
N LEU A 59 1.83 -7.46 -29.87
CA LEU A 59 0.36 -7.46 -29.90
C LEU A 59 -0.20 -8.50 -28.94
N ARG A 60 0.41 -9.67 -28.82
CA ARG A 60 0.02 -10.71 -27.85
C ARG A 60 0.29 -10.30 -26.42
N VAL A 61 1.44 -9.68 -26.15
CA VAL A 61 1.75 -9.12 -24.82
C VAL A 61 0.80 -7.97 -24.49
N GLN A 62 0.52 -7.07 -25.43
CA GLN A 62 -0.43 -5.97 -25.25
C GLN A 62 -1.87 -6.47 -25.06
N ARG A 63 -2.32 -7.46 -25.84
CA ARG A 63 -3.63 -8.11 -25.66
C ARG A 63 -3.71 -8.78 -24.30
N SER A 64 -2.67 -9.51 -23.89
CA SER A 64 -2.61 -10.14 -22.58
C SER A 64 -2.61 -9.11 -21.46
N ALA A 65 -1.88 -7.99 -21.60
CA ALA A 65 -1.86 -6.90 -20.64
C ALA A 65 -3.18 -6.12 -20.58
N ALA A 66 -3.86 -5.92 -21.72
CA ALA A 66 -5.15 -5.25 -21.80
C ALA A 66 -6.30 -6.10 -21.22
N ASN A 67 -6.15 -7.42 -21.22
CA ASN A 67 -7.13 -8.36 -20.66
C ASN A 67 -6.98 -8.55 -19.15
N VAL A 68 -5.90 -8.05 -18.53
CA VAL A 68 -5.71 -8.12 -17.07
C VAL A 68 -6.35 -6.88 -16.44
N ASP A 69 -7.43 -7.10 -15.69
CA ASP A 69 -8.04 -6.06 -14.85
C ASP A 69 -7.01 -5.57 -13.81
N ASP A 70 -6.56 -4.32 -13.96
CA ASP A 70 -5.60 -3.69 -13.05
C ASP A 70 -6.10 -3.70 -11.59
N SER A 71 -7.41 -3.64 -11.39
CA SER A 71 -8.04 -3.72 -10.07
C SER A 71 -7.83 -5.11 -9.47
N MET A 72 -8.03 -6.17 -10.26
CA MET A 72 -7.81 -7.55 -9.84
C MET A 72 -6.32 -7.80 -9.54
N ARG A 73 -5.42 -7.25 -10.36
CA ARG A 73 -3.97 -7.34 -10.10
C ARG A 73 -3.58 -6.66 -8.79
N LEU A 74 -4.17 -5.50 -8.49
CA LEU A 74 -3.96 -4.81 -7.22
C LEU A 74 -4.50 -5.64 -6.05
N ILE A 75 -5.75 -6.12 -6.12
CA ILE A 75 -6.38 -6.95 -5.09
C ILE A 75 -5.52 -8.19 -4.81
N ASN A 76 -5.09 -8.92 -5.85
CA ASN A 76 -4.25 -10.11 -5.69
C ASN A 76 -2.92 -9.81 -4.99
N ARG A 77 -2.30 -8.67 -5.30
CA ARG A 77 -1.07 -8.23 -4.61
C ARG A 77 -1.33 -7.91 -3.15
N LEU A 78 -2.45 -7.27 -2.83
CA LEU A 78 -2.84 -6.96 -1.45
C LEU A 78 -3.16 -8.22 -0.65
N VAL A 79 -3.84 -9.18 -1.26
CA VAL A 79 -4.14 -10.50 -0.70
C VAL A 79 -2.84 -11.26 -0.37
N ALA A 80 -1.87 -11.25 -1.28
CA ALA A 80 -0.55 -11.84 -1.03
C ALA A 80 0.18 -11.14 0.14
N ALA A 81 0.22 -9.80 0.11
CA ALA A 81 0.87 -9.02 1.16
C ALA A 81 0.21 -9.22 2.54
N LEU A 82 -1.11 -9.36 2.59
CA LEU A 82 -1.88 -9.65 3.79
C LEU A 82 -1.54 -11.03 4.36
N SER A 83 -1.38 -12.03 3.48
CA SER A 83 -1.00 -13.40 3.88
C SER A 83 0.38 -13.44 4.52
N GLU A 84 1.29 -12.59 4.06
CA GLU A 84 2.65 -12.47 4.60
C GLU A 84 2.73 -11.51 5.81
N LEU A 85 1.70 -10.70 6.07
CA LEU A 85 1.72 -9.58 7.03
C LEU A 85 2.21 -9.97 8.43
N LEU A 86 1.72 -11.10 8.96
CA LEU A 86 2.10 -11.58 10.29
C LEU A 86 3.49 -12.24 10.34
N SER A 87 4.05 -12.57 9.17
CA SER A 87 5.39 -13.17 9.04
C SER A 87 6.50 -12.13 8.79
N MET A 88 6.12 -10.88 8.49
CA MET A 88 7.06 -9.80 8.24
C MET A 88 7.83 -9.45 9.52
N ARG A 89 9.16 -9.41 9.43
CA ARG A 89 10.02 -9.02 10.57
C ARG A 89 10.23 -7.51 10.70
N SER A 90 9.94 -6.77 9.64
CA SER A 90 10.14 -5.31 9.59
C SER A 90 8.84 -4.58 9.88
N VAL A 91 8.80 -3.81 10.96
CA VAL A 91 7.66 -2.93 11.31
C VAL A 91 7.38 -1.91 10.22
N SER A 92 8.41 -1.42 9.53
CA SER A 92 8.24 -0.51 8.38
C SER A 92 7.55 -1.20 7.21
N GLY A 93 7.86 -2.47 6.95
CA GLY A 93 7.17 -3.28 5.94
C GLY A 93 5.70 -3.50 6.29
N ILE A 94 5.43 -3.86 7.55
CA ILE A 94 4.05 -4.03 8.07
C ILE A 94 3.27 -2.72 7.91
N LEU A 95 3.86 -1.59 8.28
CA LEU A 95 3.25 -0.27 8.17
C LEU A 95 2.92 0.08 6.72
N HIS A 96 3.87 -0.12 5.81
CA HIS A 96 3.66 0.15 4.39
C HIS A 96 2.51 -0.70 3.81
N THR A 97 2.48 -1.99 4.14
CA THR A 97 1.40 -2.89 3.72
C THR A 97 0.06 -2.43 4.30
N CYS A 98 -0.01 -2.10 5.59
CA CYS A 98 -1.24 -1.63 6.21
C CYS A 98 -1.74 -0.30 5.62
N ALA A 99 -0.83 0.64 5.34
CA ALA A 99 -1.18 1.91 4.70
C ALA A 99 -1.71 1.70 3.28
N THR A 100 -1.13 0.77 2.53
CA THR A 100 -1.59 0.44 1.17
C THR A 100 -2.97 -0.24 1.21
N LEU A 101 -3.21 -1.13 2.17
CA LEU A 101 -4.52 -1.76 2.40
C LEU A 101 -5.59 -0.72 2.76
N ASP A 102 -5.27 0.22 3.65
CA ASP A 102 -6.16 1.29 4.07
C ASP A 102 -6.61 2.14 2.87
N MET A 103 -5.66 2.65 2.07
CA MET A 103 -5.97 3.43 0.86
C MET A 103 -6.76 2.62 -0.17
N ALA A 104 -6.43 1.34 -0.37
CA ALA A 104 -7.13 0.52 -1.35
C ALA A 104 -8.57 0.21 -0.95
N THR A 105 -8.82 -0.02 0.35
CA THR A 105 -10.17 -0.28 0.90
C THR A 105 -11.02 0.97 0.99
N GLU A 106 -10.41 2.16 1.04
CA GLU A 106 -11.13 3.42 1.08
C GLU A 106 -11.94 3.69 -0.21
N HIS A 107 -11.40 3.27 -1.36
CA HIS A 107 -11.92 3.63 -2.68
C HIS A 107 -12.59 2.47 -3.45
N SER A 108 -12.52 1.22 -2.96
CA SER A 108 -13.03 0.06 -3.71
C SER A 108 -13.80 -0.92 -2.84
N GLN A 109 -15.11 -1.04 -3.10
CA GLN A 109 -15.96 -2.05 -2.46
C GLN A 109 -15.52 -3.48 -2.79
N LYS A 110 -15.20 -3.75 -4.07
CA LYS A 110 -14.72 -5.07 -4.52
C LYS A 110 -13.45 -5.49 -3.76
N CYS A 111 -12.55 -4.55 -3.49
CA CYS A 111 -11.37 -4.82 -2.66
C CYS A 111 -11.75 -5.23 -1.23
N CYS A 112 -12.73 -4.57 -0.62
CA CYS A 112 -13.23 -4.92 0.71
C CYS A 112 -13.82 -6.33 0.75
N GLU A 113 -14.63 -6.70 -0.24
CA GLU A 113 -15.26 -8.03 -0.32
C GLU A 113 -14.21 -9.14 -0.46
N GLU A 114 -13.26 -8.99 -1.39
CA GLU A 114 -12.19 -9.96 -1.62
C GLU A 114 -11.25 -10.10 -0.40
N LEU A 115 -10.93 -8.99 0.28
CA LEU A 115 -10.12 -9.05 1.50
C LEU A 115 -10.84 -9.81 2.61
N VAL A 116 -12.14 -9.58 2.79
CA VAL A 116 -12.92 -10.31 3.80
C VAL A 116 -13.02 -11.79 3.44
N ALA A 117 -13.17 -12.14 2.15
CA ALA A 117 -13.20 -13.53 1.68
C ALA A 117 -11.91 -14.31 2.01
N VAL A 118 -10.75 -13.63 1.98
CA VAL A 118 -9.45 -14.21 2.37
C VAL A 118 -9.27 -14.27 3.91
N GLY A 119 -10.21 -13.72 4.68
CA GLY A 119 -10.14 -13.72 6.15
C GLY A 119 -9.32 -12.57 6.73
N ALA A 120 -9.22 -11.44 6.02
CA ALA A 120 -8.46 -10.27 6.46
C ALA A 120 -8.85 -9.77 7.85
N VAL A 121 -10.13 -9.83 8.21
CA VAL A 121 -10.64 -9.40 9.53
C VAL A 121 -9.87 -10.10 10.66
N GLY A 122 -9.70 -11.42 10.56
CA GLY A 122 -8.98 -12.19 11.58
C GLY A 122 -7.50 -11.82 11.66
N THR A 123 -6.85 -11.61 10.51
CA THR A 123 -5.44 -11.20 10.43
C THR A 123 -5.21 -9.81 11.00
N LEU A 124 -6.07 -8.84 10.67
CA LEU A 124 -6.03 -7.48 11.20
C LEU A 124 -6.27 -7.45 12.71
N LEU A 125 -7.22 -8.23 13.22
CA LEU A 125 -7.46 -8.34 14.66
C LEU A 125 -6.26 -8.94 15.41
N LYS A 126 -5.61 -9.96 14.84
CA LYS A 126 -4.36 -10.52 15.40
C LYS A 126 -3.25 -9.47 15.42
N LEU A 127 -3.12 -8.70 14.33
CA LEU A 127 -2.15 -7.62 14.25
C LEU A 127 -2.41 -6.58 15.35
N ILE A 128 -3.63 -6.06 15.45
CA ILE A 128 -4.04 -5.08 16.48
C ILE A 128 -3.65 -5.56 17.89
N ARG A 129 -3.88 -6.84 18.22
CA ARG A 129 -3.52 -7.42 19.52
C ARG A 129 -2.01 -7.53 19.76
N SER A 130 -1.21 -7.66 18.70
CA SER A 130 0.25 -7.83 18.77
C SER A 130 1.01 -6.51 18.84
N VAL A 131 0.36 -5.40 18.47
CA VAL A 131 0.99 -4.10 18.29
C VAL A 131 1.30 -3.44 19.65
N SER A 132 2.55 -2.97 19.79
CA SER A 132 3.03 -2.35 21.02
C SER A 132 2.73 -0.85 21.09
N ARG A 133 3.19 -0.16 22.15
CA ARG A 133 3.03 1.30 22.33
C ARG A 133 4.09 2.13 21.57
N SER A 134 4.90 1.50 20.72
CA SER A 134 5.91 2.23 19.96
C SER A 134 5.23 3.14 18.91
N ILE A 135 5.86 4.26 18.56
CA ILE A 135 5.33 5.18 17.55
C ILE A 135 4.98 4.47 16.22
N PRO A 136 5.86 3.62 15.62
CA PRO A 136 5.52 2.96 14.37
C PRO A 136 4.38 1.95 14.53
N ASP A 137 4.33 1.26 15.67
CA ASP A 137 3.23 0.35 16.02
C ASP A 137 1.89 1.09 16.13
N GLN A 138 1.86 2.28 16.73
CA GLN A 138 0.63 3.07 16.79
C GLN A 138 0.14 3.54 15.40
N GLN A 139 1.05 3.76 14.45
CA GLN A 139 0.67 4.01 13.05
C GLN A 139 0.12 2.74 12.37
N VAL A 140 0.70 1.57 12.65
CA VAL A 140 0.15 0.28 12.18
C VAL A 140 -1.27 0.09 12.73
N LEU A 141 -1.49 0.32 14.02
CA LEU A 141 -2.80 0.26 14.67
C LEU A 141 -3.81 1.18 13.97
N LYS A 142 -3.41 2.42 13.68
CA LYS A 142 -4.24 3.40 13.00
C LYS A 142 -4.75 2.87 11.65
N HIS A 143 -3.83 2.40 10.80
CA HIS A 143 -4.20 1.90 9.47
C HIS A 143 -5.00 0.60 9.55
N ALA A 144 -4.72 -0.29 10.50
CA ALA A 144 -5.50 -1.51 10.70
C ALA A 144 -6.93 -1.20 11.13
N LEU A 145 -7.12 -0.28 12.09
CA LEU A 145 -8.46 0.16 12.52
C LEU A 145 -9.19 0.92 11.40
N SER A 146 -8.48 1.75 10.63
CA SER A 146 -9.04 2.47 9.48
C SER A 146 -9.53 1.50 8.40
N THR A 147 -8.74 0.46 8.11
CA THR A 147 -9.14 -0.61 7.19
C THR A 147 -10.42 -1.29 7.68
N LEU A 148 -10.49 -1.69 8.96
CA LEU A 148 -11.72 -2.27 9.53
C LEU A 148 -12.92 -1.30 9.46
N ARG A 149 -12.70 0.00 9.69
CA ARG A 149 -13.73 1.04 9.54
C ARG A 149 -14.21 1.17 8.09
N ASN A 150 -13.31 1.02 7.11
CA ASN A 150 -13.65 1.05 5.69
C ASN A 150 -14.51 -0.17 5.32
N LEU A 151 -14.16 -1.36 5.81
CA LEU A 151 -14.99 -2.57 5.67
C LEU A 151 -16.38 -2.39 6.28
N ALA A 152 -16.45 -1.85 7.51
CA ALA A 152 -17.70 -1.62 8.22
C ALA A 152 -18.60 -0.53 7.59
N ARG A 153 -18.15 0.14 6.51
CA ARG A 153 -19.03 1.00 5.70
C ARG A 153 -20.16 0.19 5.03
N TYR A 154 -19.92 -1.09 4.77
CA TYR A 154 -20.88 -1.96 4.08
C TYR A 154 -21.57 -2.88 5.09
N PRO A 155 -22.91 -2.83 5.24
CA PRO A 155 -23.63 -3.56 6.29
C PRO A 155 -23.36 -5.08 6.30
N HIS A 156 -23.28 -5.70 5.12
CA HIS A 156 -23.01 -7.14 4.97
C HIS A 156 -21.60 -7.53 5.45
N LEU A 157 -20.60 -6.64 5.31
CA LEU A 157 -19.25 -6.87 5.85
C LEU A 157 -19.19 -6.57 7.35
N THR A 158 -20.00 -5.63 7.85
CA THR A 158 -20.10 -5.34 9.29
C THR A 158 -20.53 -6.57 10.08
N GLU A 159 -21.48 -7.35 9.56
CA GLU A 159 -21.88 -8.62 10.19
C GLU A 159 -20.72 -9.60 10.31
N LEU A 160 -19.91 -9.75 9.26
CA LEU A 160 -18.73 -10.61 9.26
C LEU A 160 -17.67 -10.14 10.26
N ILE A 161 -17.56 -8.82 10.50
CA ILE A 161 -16.70 -8.29 11.56
C ILE A 161 -17.24 -8.68 12.93
N ILE A 162 -18.55 -8.53 13.17
CA ILE A 162 -19.20 -8.86 14.46
C ILE A 162 -19.09 -10.36 14.77
N GLU A 163 -19.30 -11.21 13.78
CA GLU A 163 -19.26 -12.68 13.92
C GLU A 163 -17.84 -13.20 14.17
N ASN A 164 -16.81 -12.43 13.83
CA ASN A 164 -15.43 -12.81 14.11
C ASN A 164 -15.13 -12.81 15.61
N ARG A 165 -14.61 -13.92 16.13
CA ARG A 165 -14.42 -14.13 17.57
C ARG A 165 -13.54 -13.05 18.23
N GLY A 166 -14.13 -12.37 19.22
CA GLY A 166 -13.44 -11.36 20.03
C GLY A 166 -13.11 -10.08 19.26
N SER A 167 -13.73 -9.85 18.09
CA SER A 167 -13.55 -8.64 17.29
C SER A 167 -14.01 -7.40 18.05
N VAL A 168 -15.27 -7.40 18.50
CA VAL A 168 -15.92 -6.32 19.24
C VAL A 168 -15.15 -6.02 20.53
N GLU A 169 -14.72 -7.05 21.25
CA GLU A 169 -13.89 -6.92 22.45
C GLU A 169 -12.57 -6.21 22.15
N THR A 170 -11.87 -6.64 21.09
CA THR A 170 -10.56 -6.06 20.73
C THR A 170 -10.68 -4.60 20.31
N ILE A 171 -11.70 -4.29 19.49
CA ILE A 171 -11.95 -2.92 19.03
C ILE A 171 -12.35 -2.01 20.20
N LEU A 172 -13.25 -2.47 21.07
CA LEU A 172 -13.67 -1.72 22.26
C LEU A 172 -12.52 -1.52 23.24
N TRP A 173 -11.67 -2.54 23.43
CA TRP A 173 -10.50 -2.43 24.27
C TRP A 173 -9.50 -1.39 23.74
N GLU A 174 -9.24 -1.38 22.43
CA GLU A 174 -8.39 -0.38 21.79
C GLU A 174 -9.00 1.03 21.85
N PHE A 175 -10.31 1.17 21.65
CA PHE A 175 -11.00 2.45 21.82
C PHE A 175 -10.76 3.04 23.23
N LEU A 176 -10.91 2.22 24.28
CA LEU A 176 -10.73 2.65 25.66
C LEU A 176 -9.27 2.94 26.02
N ARG A 177 -8.32 2.34 25.31
CA ARG A 177 -6.87 2.48 25.54
C ARG A 177 -6.30 3.74 24.89
N ASN A 178 -6.82 4.13 23.73
CA ASN A 178 -6.26 5.20 22.90
C ASN A 178 -6.73 6.61 23.29
N LYS A 179 -5.92 7.62 22.95
CA LYS A 179 -6.24 9.05 23.17
C LYS A 179 -6.05 9.93 21.92
N GLU A 180 -5.49 9.35 20.87
CA GLU A 180 -5.07 10.04 19.64
C GLU A 180 -6.02 9.73 18.48
N GLU A 181 -5.57 9.88 17.24
CA GLU A 181 -6.37 9.67 16.03
C GLU A 181 -7.08 8.29 15.99
N ALA A 182 -6.38 7.23 16.43
CA ALA A 182 -6.92 5.88 16.53
C ALA A 182 -8.18 5.79 17.43
N TYR A 183 -8.33 6.68 18.42
CA TYR A 183 -9.52 6.76 19.26
C TYR A 183 -10.78 7.09 18.45
N PHE A 184 -10.67 8.07 17.55
CA PHE A 184 -11.80 8.51 16.71
C PHE A 184 -12.14 7.49 15.63
N ILE A 185 -11.11 6.86 15.04
CA ILE A 185 -11.32 5.78 14.06
C ILE A 185 -12.02 4.58 14.73
N ALA A 186 -11.55 4.19 15.93
CA ALA A 186 -12.17 3.10 16.69
C ALA A 186 -13.61 3.44 17.09
N SER A 187 -13.90 4.69 17.47
CA SER A 187 -15.27 5.09 17.79
C SER A 187 -16.19 5.02 16.58
N ASP A 188 -15.74 5.46 15.40
CA ASP A 188 -16.56 5.42 14.20
C ASP A 188 -16.86 3.98 13.78
N LEU A 189 -15.86 3.10 13.91
CA LEU A 189 -16.05 1.66 13.71
C LEU A 189 -17.04 1.07 14.73
N LEU A 190 -16.92 1.40 16.02
CA LEU A 190 -17.84 0.91 17.05
C LEU A 190 -19.26 1.44 16.85
N LYS A 191 -19.44 2.70 16.44
CA LYS A 191 -20.75 3.25 16.10
C LYS A 191 -21.41 2.47 14.97
N LYS A 192 -20.66 2.15 13.91
CA LYS A 192 -21.15 1.29 12.81
C LYS A 192 -21.52 -0.12 13.28
N ILE A 193 -20.72 -0.70 14.18
CA ILE A 193 -21.03 -2.00 14.80
C ILE A 193 -22.32 -1.92 15.64
N CYS A 194 -22.49 -0.86 16.43
CA CYS A 194 -23.66 -0.66 17.31
C CYS A 194 -24.93 -0.22 16.56
N GLN A 195 -24.84 0.08 15.27
CA GLN A 195 -26.03 0.20 14.41
C GLN A 195 -26.67 -1.17 14.11
N ASN A 196 -25.94 -2.27 14.32
CA ASN A 196 -26.45 -3.62 14.20
C ASN A 196 -26.77 -4.18 15.60
N GLN A 197 -27.94 -4.81 15.74
CA GLN A 197 -28.39 -5.41 16.99
C GLN A 197 -27.41 -6.48 17.52
N LYS A 198 -26.86 -7.33 16.64
CA LYS A 198 -25.83 -8.32 17.01
C LYS A 198 -24.60 -7.65 17.62
N GLY A 199 -24.23 -6.47 17.12
CA GLY A 199 -23.10 -5.69 17.61
C GLY A 199 -23.36 -5.11 19.00
N VAL A 200 -24.56 -4.59 19.23
CA VAL A 200 -24.99 -4.09 20.54
C VAL A 200 -25.00 -5.22 21.57
N GLU A 201 -25.55 -6.38 21.22
CA GLU A 201 -25.53 -7.58 22.08
C GLU A 201 -24.10 -8.03 22.41
N ALA A 202 -23.20 -8.04 21.41
CA ALA A 202 -21.80 -8.35 21.64
C ALA A 202 -21.12 -7.38 22.63
N VAL A 203 -21.47 -6.10 22.61
CA VAL A 203 -20.97 -5.11 23.59
C VAL A 203 -21.58 -5.35 24.98
N HIS A 204 -22.88 -5.65 25.08
CA HIS A 204 -23.54 -5.97 26.36
C HIS A 204 -22.97 -7.22 27.03
N ASN A 205 -22.50 -8.18 26.23
CA ASN A 205 -21.78 -9.37 26.71
C ASN A 205 -20.37 -9.06 27.26
N LEU A 206 -19.93 -7.78 27.26
CA LEU A 206 -18.63 -7.32 27.77
C LEU A 206 -18.80 -6.30 28.91
N PRO A 207 -19.43 -6.67 30.05
CA PRO A 207 -19.81 -5.73 31.11
C PRO A 207 -18.62 -5.04 31.79
N ALA A 208 -17.43 -5.66 31.76
CA ALA A 208 -16.21 -5.04 32.28
C ALA A 208 -15.75 -3.86 31.41
N LEU A 209 -15.81 -4.00 30.08
CA LEU A 209 -15.45 -2.92 29.16
C LEU A 209 -16.52 -1.83 29.12
N LEU A 210 -17.79 -2.20 29.21
CA LEU A 210 -18.88 -1.24 29.29
C LEU A 210 -18.79 -0.37 30.54
N ARG A 211 -18.47 -0.95 31.71
CA ARG A 211 -18.18 -0.17 32.93
C ARG A 211 -17.00 0.79 32.74
N ARG A 212 -15.94 0.36 32.05
CA ARG A 212 -14.80 1.23 31.73
C ARG A 212 -15.20 2.38 30.80
N LEU A 213 -16.11 2.15 29.85
CA LEU A 213 -16.68 3.21 29.00
C LEU A 213 -17.46 4.24 29.82
N HIS A 214 -18.35 3.80 30.72
CA HIS A 214 -19.05 4.70 31.63
C HIS A 214 -18.09 5.56 32.46
N ASN A 215 -17.07 4.92 33.05
CA ASN A 215 -16.06 5.64 33.82
C ASN A 215 -15.29 6.64 32.95
N LEU A 216 -14.97 6.29 31.70
CA LEU A 216 -14.30 7.19 30.76
C LEU A 216 -15.14 8.45 30.47
N VAL A 217 -16.45 8.29 30.23
CA VAL A 217 -17.37 9.41 30.00
C VAL A 217 -17.41 10.33 31.22
N VAL A 218 -17.52 9.77 32.43
CA VAL A 218 -17.52 10.54 33.68
C VAL A 218 -16.21 11.33 33.87
N GLU A 219 -15.07 10.68 33.66
CA GLU A 219 -13.75 11.31 33.83
C GLU A 219 -13.50 12.40 32.79
N LEU A 220 -13.90 12.18 31.53
CA LEU A 220 -13.83 13.20 30.49
C LEU A 220 -14.79 14.36 30.76
N GLY A 221 -15.97 14.09 31.33
CA GLY A 221 -16.94 15.11 31.76
C GLY A 221 -16.38 16.04 32.83
N LYS A 222 -15.77 15.49 33.88
CA LYS A 222 -15.08 16.27 34.92
C LYS A 222 -13.95 17.12 34.34
N LYS A 223 -13.20 16.56 33.39
CA LYS A 223 -12.08 17.26 32.74
C LYS A 223 -12.53 18.39 31.83
N ALA A 224 -13.68 18.23 31.15
CA ALA A 224 -14.29 19.27 30.33
C ALA A 224 -14.93 20.38 31.19
N GLY A 225 -15.55 20.04 32.32
CA GLY A 225 -16.26 20.99 33.19
C GLY A 225 -15.42 21.75 34.23
N ASN A 226 -14.15 21.38 34.45
CA ASN A 226 -13.30 22.08 35.42
C ASN A 226 -12.82 23.45 34.89
N ASP A 227 -13.53 24.52 35.25
CA ASP A 227 -13.27 25.90 34.81
C ASP A 227 -12.10 26.63 35.51
N LYS A 228 -11.53 26.08 36.58
CA LYS A 228 -10.58 26.81 37.45
C LYS A 228 -9.17 27.06 36.88
N SER A 229 -8.90 26.75 35.62
CA SER A 229 -7.60 26.98 34.97
C SER A 229 -7.77 27.53 33.55
N TYR A 230 -8.40 28.70 33.44
CA TYR A 230 -8.78 29.33 32.17
C TYR A 230 -7.61 29.56 31.18
N THR A 231 -6.36 29.60 31.64
CA THR A 231 -5.24 30.04 30.81
C THR A 231 -4.19 28.97 30.50
N ARG A 232 -4.17 27.82 31.19
CA ARG A 232 -3.00 26.94 31.11
C ARG A 232 -3.04 25.82 30.07
N ASN A 233 -4.20 25.35 29.57
CA ASN A 233 -4.23 24.33 28.50
C ASN A 233 -5.58 24.23 27.75
N LEU A 234 -5.98 25.27 27.01
CA LEU A 234 -7.20 25.29 26.17
C LEU A 234 -7.27 24.08 25.20
N VAL A 235 -6.14 23.73 24.58
CA VAL A 235 -6.02 22.58 23.65
C VAL A 235 -6.41 21.27 24.32
N THR A 236 -6.00 21.06 25.58
CA THR A 236 -6.33 19.81 26.31
C THR A 236 -7.80 19.74 26.73
N LYS A 237 -8.43 20.91 26.95
CA LYS A 237 -9.87 21.02 27.25
C LYS A 237 -10.68 20.69 25.99
N GLU A 238 -10.37 21.32 24.85
CA GLU A 238 -11.01 21.02 23.58
C GLU A 238 -10.87 19.55 23.17
N GLN A 239 -9.67 18.97 23.34
CA GLN A 239 -9.45 17.55 23.06
C GLN A 239 -10.27 16.65 24.00
N ALA A 240 -10.36 16.99 25.30
CA ALA A 240 -11.19 16.26 26.24
C ALA A 240 -12.68 16.34 25.89
N GLU A 241 -13.17 17.51 25.51
CA GLU A 241 -14.55 17.72 25.05
C GLU A 241 -14.87 16.95 23.78
N ARG A 242 -13.98 16.96 22.77
CA ARG A 242 -14.14 16.16 21.55
C ARG A 242 -14.24 14.68 21.88
N ARG A 243 -13.38 14.18 22.76
CA ARG A 243 -13.39 12.77 23.17
C ARG A 243 -14.61 12.42 24.00
N LEU A 244 -15.09 13.34 24.83
CA LEU A 244 -16.31 13.20 25.63
C LEU A 244 -17.53 13.03 24.73
N ARG A 245 -17.72 13.93 23.76
CA ARG A 245 -18.84 13.86 22.81
C ARG A 245 -18.91 12.50 22.14
N VAL A 246 -17.79 12.04 21.60
CA VAL A 246 -17.68 10.75 20.91
C VAL A 246 -18.01 9.56 21.83
N ALA A 247 -17.52 9.55 23.06
CA ALA A 247 -17.79 8.46 24.00
C ALA A 247 -19.24 8.47 24.51
N ALA A 248 -19.80 9.65 24.74
CA ALA A 248 -21.19 9.80 25.17
C ALA A 248 -22.16 9.35 24.08
N GLU A 249 -21.95 9.78 22.83
CA GLU A 249 -22.74 9.33 21.67
C GLU A 249 -22.69 7.80 21.48
N LEU A 250 -21.50 7.20 21.63
CA LEU A 250 -21.38 5.74 21.56
C LEU A 250 -22.15 5.05 22.68
N LEU A 251 -22.09 5.59 23.89
CA LEU A 251 -22.80 5.04 25.04
C LEU A 251 -24.33 5.13 24.86
N GLU A 252 -24.82 6.28 24.39
CA GLU A 252 -26.24 6.47 24.07
C GLU A 252 -26.73 5.48 23.00
N LEU A 253 -25.93 5.22 21.96
CA LEU A 253 -26.25 4.20 20.96
C LEU A 253 -26.36 2.80 21.58
N ILE A 254 -25.49 2.43 22.51
CA ILE A 254 -25.52 1.12 23.18
C ILE A 254 -26.76 1.01 24.09
N THR A 255 -27.15 2.10 24.77
CA THR A 255 -28.31 2.10 25.68
C THR A 255 -29.64 2.18 24.96
N ASN A 256 -29.76 2.99 23.91
CA ASN A 256 -31.02 3.21 23.20
C ASN A 256 -31.44 2.00 22.35
N SER A 257 -30.46 1.30 21.75
CA SER A 257 -30.71 0.07 20.98
C SER A 257 -31.14 -1.11 21.86
N GLY A 258 -30.93 -1.03 23.18
CA GLY A 258 -31.43 -2.02 24.14
C GLY A 258 -32.93 -1.89 24.46
N GLY A 259 -33.58 -0.82 23.99
CA GLY A 259 -34.99 -0.49 24.27
C GLY A 259 -36.02 -1.14 23.33
N GLN A 260 -35.60 -1.81 22.25
CA GLN A 260 -36.50 -2.64 21.44
C GLN A 260 -36.54 -4.07 21.99
N ARG A 261 -37.09 -4.22 23.20
CA ARG A 261 -37.63 -5.49 23.68
C ARG A 261 -39.13 -5.30 23.86
N ASN A 262 -39.89 -5.77 22.89
CA ASN A 262 -41.29 -6.19 23.04
C ASN A 262 -41.43 -7.53 22.32
#